data_AF-A0A0H4ITT7-F1
#
_entry.id   AF-A0A0H4ITT7-F1
#
_cell.length_a   1.000
_cell.length_b   1.000
_cell.length_c   1.000
_cell.angle_alpha   90.00
_cell.angle_beta   90.00
_cell.angle_gamma   90.00
#
_symmetry.space_group_name_H-M   'P 1'
#
loop_
_entity.id
_entity.type
_entity.pdbx_description
1 polymer ?
#
loop_
_entity_poly.entity_id
_entity_poly.type
_entity_poly.pdbx_seq_one_letter_code
_entity_poly.pdbx_strand_id
1 'polypeptide(L)'
;KEVRQAIWERISAFSDNLKLSSHLRVYALELMQFISGRKKNLEVFSSEEPAFLLPWEGWDDLRDETTNQANSFDNPTAKDASSSRFTSTLVALKSSQLVSSISPKLEVTPEDVTSADSAVSCFLRISESVTTLSHIDALLALLAEWEGLFLTGINDICSVVESDAVNNWSNDDWDEGWESFQEEAVEKETKKSNTISSIHPLHTCWISVFRKLVMFSSYRDILKLLDQNTGKICAALLSEEDTHSLTQTVVEIDCFLALKIALLMPYEVIWLQCLDIVESKL
;
A
#
# COMPACT_ATOMS: atom_id res chain seq x y z
N LYS A 1 27.69 -7.48 -22.34
CA LYS A 1 27.54 -6.39 -21.36
C LYS A 1 27.25 -5.06 -22.08
N GLU A 2 28.14 -4.57 -22.95
CA GLU A 2 27.96 -3.33 -23.75
C GLU A 2 26.67 -3.29 -24.59
N VAL A 3 26.32 -4.39 -25.27
CA VAL A 3 25.07 -4.49 -26.06
C VAL A 3 23.84 -4.27 -25.19
N ARG A 4 23.83 -4.84 -23.98
CA ARG A 4 22.72 -4.69 -23.04
C ARG A 4 22.61 -3.25 -22.52
N GLN A 5 23.74 -2.58 -22.27
CA GLN A 5 23.78 -1.17 -21.87
C GLN A 5 23.26 -0.24 -22.98
N ALA A 6 23.69 -0.47 -24.23
CA ALA A 6 23.20 0.30 -25.38
C ALA A 6 21.70 0.10 -25.62
N ILE A 7 21.18 -1.12 -25.40
CA ILE A 7 19.74 -1.39 -25.44
C ILE A 7 19.03 -0.64 -24.31
N TRP A 8 19.55 -0.68 -23.09
CA TRP A 8 18.99 0.02 -21.94
C TRP A 8 18.90 1.54 -22.15
N GLU A 9 19.98 2.18 -22.59
CA GLU A 9 20.01 3.61 -22.91
C GLU A 9 19.01 3.97 -24.00
N ARG A 10 18.81 3.08 -24.98
CA ARG A 10 17.85 3.30 -26.06
C ARG A 10 16.41 3.17 -25.59
N ILE A 11 16.11 2.24 -24.68
CA ILE A 11 14.78 2.10 -24.08
C ILE A 11 14.50 3.28 -23.13
N SER A 12 15.50 3.73 -22.36
CA SER A 12 15.40 4.92 -21.51
C SER A 12 15.16 6.20 -22.32
N ALA A 13 15.93 6.41 -23.40
CA ALA A 13 15.71 7.55 -24.30
C ALA A 13 14.33 7.49 -24.98
N PHE A 14 13.78 6.30 -25.19
CA PHE A 14 12.44 6.10 -25.69
C PHE A 14 11.37 6.40 -24.64
N SER A 15 11.55 5.99 -23.38
CA SER A 15 10.61 6.30 -22.29
C SER A 15 10.52 7.80 -21.99
N ASP A 16 11.64 8.51 -22.10
CA ASP A 16 11.73 9.94 -21.77
C ASP A 16 11.21 10.87 -22.89
N ASN A 17 10.92 10.31 -24.07
CA ASN A 17 10.47 11.09 -25.22
C ASN A 17 9.00 11.48 -25.11
N LEU A 18 8.75 12.69 -24.60
CA LEU A 18 7.41 13.27 -24.42
C LEU A 18 6.56 13.37 -25.70
N LYS A 19 7.16 13.24 -26.89
CA LYS A 19 6.41 13.22 -28.16
C LYS A 19 5.70 11.88 -28.41
N LEU A 20 6.06 10.83 -27.69
CA LEU A 20 5.43 9.52 -27.78
C LEU A 20 4.18 9.45 -26.89
N SER A 21 3.20 8.67 -27.34
CA SER A 21 2.00 8.38 -26.57
C SER A 21 2.34 7.76 -25.21
N SER A 22 1.59 8.14 -24.17
CA SER A 22 1.83 7.69 -22.79
C SER A 22 1.89 6.17 -22.66
N HIS A 23 1.02 5.44 -23.35
CA HIS A 23 1.02 3.97 -23.32
C HIS A 23 2.33 3.34 -23.82
N LEU A 24 2.96 3.88 -24.87
CA LEU A 24 4.24 3.36 -25.37
C LEU A 24 5.39 3.65 -24.40
N ARG A 25 5.36 4.80 -23.74
CA ARG A 25 6.33 5.15 -22.70
C ARG A 25 6.18 4.24 -21.48
N VAL A 26 4.94 3.94 -21.07
CA VAL A 26 4.66 2.99 -19.99
C VAL A 26 5.18 1.60 -20.33
N TYR A 27 4.89 1.08 -21.54
CA TYR A 27 5.41 -0.22 -21.96
C TYR A 27 6.95 -0.29 -21.94
N ALA A 28 7.63 0.77 -22.37
CA ALA A 28 9.09 0.83 -22.31
C ALA A 28 9.63 0.79 -20.88
N LEU A 29 8.98 1.49 -19.95
CA LEU A 29 9.33 1.49 -18.54
C LEU A 29 8.99 0.15 -17.86
N GLU A 30 7.86 -0.48 -18.19
CA GLU A 30 7.54 -1.82 -17.70
C GLU A 30 8.55 -2.86 -18.18
N LEU A 31 8.96 -2.78 -19.44
CA LEU A 31 10.02 -3.63 -19.99
C LEU A 31 11.34 -3.41 -19.24
N MET A 32 11.70 -2.18 -18.92
CA MET A 32 12.89 -1.86 -18.13
C MET A 32 12.80 -2.38 -16.69
N GLN A 33 11.63 -2.27 -16.04
CA GLN A 33 11.39 -2.84 -14.71
C GLN A 33 11.52 -4.37 -14.73
N PHE A 34 10.96 -5.00 -15.76
CA PHE A 34 11.02 -6.45 -15.97
C PHE A 34 12.46 -6.94 -16.18
N ILE A 35 13.20 -6.28 -17.08
CA ILE A 35 14.60 -6.58 -17.37
C ILE A 35 15.47 -6.50 -16.11
N SER A 36 15.18 -5.53 -15.24
CA SER A 36 15.93 -5.28 -14.00
C SER A 36 15.63 -6.27 -12.87
N GLY A 37 14.77 -7.28 -13.08
CA GLY A 37 14.47 -8.28 -12.04
C GLY A 37 13.73 -7.75 -10.81
N ARG A 38 13.37 -6.45 -10.77
CA ARG A 38 12.64 -5.81 -9.67
C ARG A 38 11.13 -6.11 -9.80
N LYS A 39 10.79 -7.41 -9.81
CA LYS A 39 9.41 -7.93 -9.82
C LYS A 39 8.89 -7.86 -8.37
N LYS A 40 8.18 -6.79 -8.00
CA LYS A 40 7.47 -6.77 -6.70
C LYS A 40 5.94 -6.76 -6.79
N ASN A 41 5.30 -6.33 -7.88
CA ASN A 41 3.84 -6.50 -8.09
C ASN A 41 3.51 -6.31 -9.58
N LEU A 42 3.51 -7.38 -10.39
CA LEU A 42 3.17 -7.33 -11.82
C LEU A 42 1.91 -8.17 -12.12
N GLU A 43 0.95 -8.22 -11.20
CA GLU A 43 -0.29 -8.99 -11.43
C GLU A 43 -1.43 -8.14 -12.03
N VAL A 44 -1.30 -6.81 -12.09
CA VAL A 44 -2.49 -5.95 -12.30
C VAL A 44 -2.68 -5.44 -13.73
N PHE A 45 -1.67 -5.46 -14.62
CA PHE A 45 -1.80 -4.79 -15.94
C PHE A 45 -1.44 -5.60 -17.20
N SER A 46 -1.33 -6.92 -17.12
CA SER A 46 -1.45 -7.75 -18.34
C SER A 46 -2.11 -9.08 -18.02
N SER A 47 -3.30 -9.30 -18.59
CA SER A 47 -3.93 -10.63 -18.66
C SER A 47 -3.21 -11.58 -19.62
N GLU A 48 -2.09 -11.15 -20.22
CA GLU A 48 -1.28 -11.91 -21.15
C GLU A 48 0.18 -11.70 -20.77
N GLU A 49 0.65 -12.40 -19.74
CA GLU A 49 2.08 -12.49 -19.42
C GLU A 49 2.76 -13.16 -20.63
N PRO A 50 3.61 -12.48 -21.42
CA PRO A 50 4.38 -13.20 -22.41
C PRO A 50 5.39 -14.02 -21.63
N ALA A 51 5.14 -15.32 -21.53
CA ALA A 51 5.98 -16.35 -20.91
C ALA A 51 7.43 -16.45 -21.48
N PHE A 52 7.86 -15.45 -22.25
CA PHE A 52 9.12 -15.37 -22.99
C PHE A 52 10.07 -14.29 -22.47
N LEU A 53 9.66 -13.45 -21.52
CA LEU A 53 10.56 -12.46 -20.93
C LEU A 53 11.18 -13.08 -19.68
N LEU A 54 12.52 -13.20 -19.66
CA LEU A 54 13.30 -13.54 -18.48
C LEU A 54 14.08 -12.30 -18.04
N PRO A 55 14.16 -12.00 -16.72
CA PRO A 55 15.06 -10.96 -16.22
C PRO A 55 16.48 -11.17 -16.75
N TRP A 56 17.23 -10.09 -16.94
CA TRP A 56 18.61 -10.23 -17.33
C TRP A 56 19.42 -10.68 -16.11
N GLU A 57 19.73 -11.98 -16.07
CA GLU A 57 20.52 -12.57 -15.00
C GLU A 57 21.89 -11.87 -14.89
N GLY A 58 22.25 -11.45 -13.66
CA GLY A 58 23.45 -10.67 -13.35
C GLY A 58 23.39 -9.19 -13.77
N TRP A 59 22.21 -8.63 -14.05
CA TRP A 59 22.05 -7.19 -14.37
C TRP A 59 22.15 -6.29 -13.13
N ASP A 60 21.79 -6.80 -11.95
CA ASP A 60 21.98 -6.09 -10.68
C ASP A 60 23.46 -5.76 -10.42
N ASP A 61 24.38 -6.68 -10.77
CA ASP A 61 25.84 -6.50 -10.63
C ASP A 61 26.43 -5.47 -11.62
N LEU A 62 25.74 -5.22 -12.75
CA LEU A 62 26.22 -4.34 -13.82
C LEU A 62 26.04 -2.85 -13.50
N ARG A 63 25.02 -2.49 -12.73
CA ARG A 63 24.90 -1.13 -12.18
C ARG A 63 25.99 -0.86 -11.14
N ASP A 64 26.56 -1.91 -10.57
CA ASP A 64 27.60 -1.83 -9.54
C ASP A 64 28.99 -1.73 -10.18
N GLU A 65 29.26 -2.49 -11.24
CA GLU A 65 30.55 -2.48 -11.93
C GLU A 65 30.78 -1.24 -12.82
N THR A 66 29.76 -0.75 -13.54
CA THR A 66 29.94 0.33 -14.53
C THR A 66 30.22 1.70 -13.87
N THR A 67 29.91 1.84 -12.58
CA THR A 67 30.15 3.07 -11.81
C THR A 67 31.53 3.07 -11.12
N ASN A 68 32.17 1.90 -10.97
CA ASN A 68 33.46 1.77 -10.29
C ASN A 68 34.67 2.18 -11.15
N GLN A 69 34.48 2.48 -12.44
CA GLN A 69 35.57 2.94 -13.33
C GLN A 69 35.57 4.43 -13.63
N ALA A 70 34.60 5.20 -13.16
CA ALA A 70 34.59 6.65 -13.31
C ALA A 70 34.42 7.33 -11.95
N ASN A 71 35.55 7.70 -11.36
CA ASN A 71 35.72 8.68 -10.28
C ASN A 71 35.42 8.21 -8.84
N SER A 72 36.49 7.77 -8.18
CA SER A 72 36.99 8.34 -6.92
C SER A 72 36.05 9.33 -6.20
N PHE A 73 35.56 8.92 -5.01
CA PHE A 73 35.00 9.75 -3.93
C PHE A 73 33.85 10.71 -4.32
N ASP A 74 32.59 10.24 -4.25
CA ASP A 74 31.51 10.92 -3.50
C ASP A 74 30.12 10.27 -3.70
N ASN A 75 29.39 10.19 -2.58
CA ASN A 75 27.95 9.96 -2.42
C ASN A 75 27.30 8.60 -2.81
N PRO A 76 26.92 7.76 -1.82
CA PRO A 76 25.99 6.64 -2.00
C PRO A 76 24.58 7.09 -2.47
N THR A 77 24.27 8.38 -2.36
CA THR A 77 22.94 8.98 -2.59
C THR A 77 22.50 9.00 -4.06
N ALA A 78 23.43 8.96 -5.02
CA ALA A 78 23.11 9.09 -6.45
C ALA A 78 22.50 7.82 -7.05
N LYS A 79 22.86 6.63 -6.54
CA LYS A 79 22.41 5.32 -7.02
C LYS A 79 20.93 5.07 -6.65
N ASP A 80 20.56 5.41 -5.43
CA ASP A 80 19.17 5.35 -4.96
C ASP A 80 18.30 6.37 -5.66
N ALA A 81 18.81 7.59 -5.89
CA ALA A 81 18.08 8.66 -6.57
C ALA A 81 17.73 8.33 -8.03
N SER A 82 18.62 7.65 -8.78
CA SER A 82 18.32 7.23 -10.16
C SER A 82 17.27 6.11 -10.19
N SER A 83 17.37 5.15 -9.27
CA SER A 83 16.43 4.03 -9.21
C SER A 83 15.05 4.44 -8.68
N SER A 84 15.00 5.35 -7.70
CA SER A 84 13.75 5.89 -7.16
C SER A 84 13.06 6.80 -8.17
N ARG A 85 13.82 7.62 -8.91
CA ARG A 85 13.28 8.46 -9.99
C ARG A 85 12.62 7.63 -11.08
N PHE A 86 13.22 6.51 -11.48
CA PHE A 86 12.63 5.60 -12.46
C PHE A 86 11.30 5.03 -11.97
N THR A 87 11.26 4.51 -10.74
CA THR A 87 10.01 3.96 -10.16
C THR A 87 8.95 5.03 -9.97
N SER A 88 9.30 6.22 -9.47
CA SER A 88 8.37 7.35 -9.33
C SER A 88 7.84 7.83 -10.67
N THR A 89 8.67 7.83 -11.73
CA THR A 89 8.24 8.22 -13.08
C THR A 89 7.27 7.19 -13.67
N LEU A 90 7.56 5.89 -13.50
CA LEU A 90 6.67 4.84 -13.96
C LEU A 90 5.33 4.87 -13.22
N VAL A 91 5.36 4.95 -11.89
CA VAL A 91 4.14 5.04 -11.08
C VAL A 91 3.34 6.30 -11.43
N ALA A 92 3.99 7.45 -11.60
CA ALA A 92 3.31 8.68 -12.02
C ALA A 92 2.62 8.56 -13.39
N LEU A 93 3.28 7.91 -14.36
CA LEU A 93 2.68 7.69 -15.68
C LEU A 93 1.51 6.71 -15.64
N LYS A 94 1.61 5.60 -14.90
CA LYS A 94 0.49 4.67 -14.67
C LYS A 94 -0.67 5.35 -13.96
N SER A 95 -0.34 6.11 -12.92
CA SER A 95 -1.30 6.92 -12.17
C SER A 95 -2.04 7.89 -13.09
N SER A 96 -1.33 8.57 -13.98
CA SER A 96 -1.93 9.48 -14.97
C SER A 96 -2.87 8.76 -15.95
N GLN A 97 -2.56 7.52 -16.34
CA GLN A 97 -3.46 6.71 -17.17
C GLN A 97 -4.74 6.36 -16.42
N LEU A 98 -4.65 5.94 -15.17
CA LEU A 98 -5.82 5.64 -14.33
C LEU A 98 -6.68 6.88 -14.09
N VAL A 99 -6.03 8.00 -13.76
CA VAL A 99 -6.68 9.28 -13.49
C VAL A 99 -7.36 9.85 -14.74
N SER A 100 -6.86 9.54 -15.95
CA SER A 100 -7.51 9.98 -17.19
C SER A 100 -8.94 9.47 -17.35
N SER A 101 -9.29 8.33 -16.72
CA SER A 101 -10.65 7.80 -16.67
C SER A 101 -11.58 8.60 -15.75
N ILE A 102 -11.03 9.28 -14.75
CA ILE A 102 -11.75 10.14 -13.80
C ILE A 102 -11.88 11.55 -14.39
N SER A 103 -10.76 12.11 -14.84
CA SER A 103 -10.70 13.44 -15.45
C SER A 103 -9.52 13.53 -16.42
N PRO A 104 -9.76 13.84 -17.71
CA PRO A 104 -8.70 13.91 -18.72
C PRO A 104 -7.76 15.11 -18.53
N LYS A 105 -8.08 16.04 -17.61
CA LYS A 105 -7.27 17.24 -17.32
C LYS A 105 -6.30 17.05 -16.16
N LEU A 106 -6.43 15.96 -15.41
CA LEU A 106 -5.59 15.68 -14.26
C LEU A 106 -4.43 14.78 -14.70
N GLU A 107 -3.23 15.18 -14.30
CA GLU A 107 -1.98 14.43 -14.52
C GLU A 107 -1.28 14.28 -13.17
N VAL A 108 -0.69 13.11 -12.96
CA VAL A 108 0.15 12.79 -11.80
C VAL A 108 1.59 12.88 -12.25
N THR A 109 2.36 13.76 -11.63
CA THR A 109 3.78 13.92 -11.97
C THR A 109 4.67 13.07 -11.05
N PRO A 110 5.93 12.81 -11.43
CA PRO A 110 6.86 12.07 -10.57
C PRO A 110 7.04 12.72 -9.20
N GLU A 111 6.99 14.05 -9.14
CA GLU A 111 7.08 14.84 -7.91
C GLU A 111 5.93 14.54 -6.95
N ASP A 112 4.71 14.31 -7.49
CA ASP A 112 3.53 13.99 -6.70
C ASP A 112 3.70 12.70 -5.88
N VAL A 113 4.51 11.74 -6.33
CA VAL A 113 4.69 10.42 -5.69
C VAL A 113 6.05 10.26 -4.99
N THR A 114 6.77 11.35 -4.75
CA THR A 114 8.09 11.32 -4.08
C THR A 114 7.99 11.14 -2.56
N SER A 115 6.92 11.63 -1.94
CA SER A 115 6.67 11.53 -0.50
C SER A 115 5.20 11.22 -0.22
N ALA A 116 4.91 10.66 0.96
CA ALA A 116 3.54 10.35 1.36
C ALA A 116 2.65 11.61 1.39
N ASP A 117 3.16 12.73 1.91
CA ASP A 117 2.41 13.99 1.99
C ASP A 117 2.04 14.56 0.60
N SER A 118 2.98 14.49 -0.34
CA SER A 118 2.75 14.93 -1.72
C SER A 118 1.74 14.00 -2.42
N ALA A 119 1.85 12.69 -2.19
CA ALA A 119 0.95 11.71 -2.75
C ALA A 119 -0.47 11.92 -2.21
N VAL A 120 -0.62 12.06 -0.89
CA VAL A 120 -1.91 12.37 -0.25
C VAL A 120 -2.53 13.65 -0.81
N SER A 121 -1.74 14.73 -0.95
CA SER A 121 -2.21 15.99 -1.52
C SER A 121 -2.69 15.83 -2.97
N CYS A 122 -1.96 15.08 -3.79
CA CYS A 122 -2.35 14.76 -5.15
C CYS A 122 -3.63 13.90 -5.19
N PHE A 123 -3.73 12.89 -4.32
CA PHE A 123 -4.88 12.00 -4.24
C PHE A 123 -6.16 12.74 -3.88
N LEU A 124 -6.10 13.63 -2.88
CA LEU A 124 -7.26 14.42 -2.46
C LEU A 124 -7.77 15.34 -3.58
N ARG A 125 -6.85 15.97 -4.32
CA ARG A 125 -7.19 16.76 -5.52
C ARG A 125 -7.86 15.90 -6.60
N ILE A 126 -7.43 14.65 -6.80
CA ILE A 126 -8.08 13.73 -7.75
C ILE A 126 -9.45 13.29 -7.22
N SER A 127 -9.57 13.01 -5.92
CA SER A 127 -10.80 12.50 -5.30
C SER A 127 -11.96 13.50 -5.33
N GLU A 128 -11.67 14.81 -5.44
CA GLU A 128 -12.67 15.85 -5.70
C GLU A 128 -13.42 15.65 -7.02
N SER A 129 -12.74 15.09 -8.04
CA SER A 129 -13.32 14.87 -9.38
C SER A 129 -14.11 13.55 -9.50
N VAL A 130 -14.19 12.76 -8.42
CA VAL A 130 -14.88 11.47 -8.40
C VAL A 130 -16.37 11.65 -8.18
N THR A 131 -17.14 11.23 -9.19
CA THR A 131 -18.60 11.41 -9.28
C THR A 131 -19.37 10.12 -9.57
N THR A 132 -18.68 9.01 -9.86
CA THR A 132 -19.29 7.70 -10.17
C THR A 132 -18.56 6.57 -9.44
N LEU A 133 -19.20 5.41 -9.30
CA LEU A 133 -18.57 4.21 -8.72
C LEU A 133 -17.36 3.74 -9.53
N SER A 134 -17.40 3.81 -10.87
CA SER A 134 -16.25 3.47 -11.71
C SER A 134 -15.04 4.39 -11.50
N HIS A 135 -15.28 5.65 -11.10
CA HIS A 135 -14.18 6.54 -10.71
C HIS A 135 -13.56 6.12 -9.37
N ILE A 136 -14.33 5.48 -8.47
CA ILE A 136 -13.80 4.91 -7.22
C ILE A 136 -12.94 3.69 -7.52
N ASP A 137 -13.36 2.83 -8.46
CA ASP A 137 -12.53 1.69 -8.89
C ASP A 137 -11.18 2.17 -9.44
N ALA A 138 -11.17 3.27 -10.21
CA ALA A 138 -9.94 3.91 -10.67
C ALA A 138 -9.10 4.50 -9.51
N LEU A 139 -9.72 5.07 -8.48
CA LEU A 139 -9.01 5.52 -7.26
C LEU A 139 -8.40 4.35 -6.47
N LEU A 140 -9.10 3.22 -6.38
CA LEU A 140 -8.61 2.02 -5.71
C LEU A 140 -7.42 1.42 -6.46
N ALA A 141 -7.50 1.35 -7.79
CA ALA A 141 -6.37 0.95 -8.63
C ALA A 141 -5.17 1.90 -8.47
N LEU A 142 -5.43 3.21 -8.36
CA LEU A 142 -4.40 4.22 -8.11
C LEU A 142 -3.73 4.00 -6.74
N LEU A 143 -4.51 3.75 -5.69
CA LEU A 143 -3.97 3.44 -4.36
C LEU A 143 -3.11 2.19 -4.36
N ALA A 144 -3.54 1.12 -5.03
CA ALA A 144 -2.77 -0.12 -5.13
C ALA A 144 -1.39 0.10 -5.78
N GLU A 145 -1.30 0.96 -6.81
CA GLU A 145 -0.01 1.31 -7.43
C GLU A 145 0.90 2.07 -6.45
N TRP A 146 0.34 2.93 -5.62
CA TRP A 146 1.11 3.75 -4.66
C TRP A 146 1.50 2.99 -3.41
N GLU A 147 0.68 2.02 -2.98
CA GLU A 147 1.01 1.11 -1.88
C GLU A 147 2.35 0.42 -2.09
N GLY A 148 2.64 0.00 -3.33
CA GLY A 148 3.93 -0.59 -3.69
C GLY A 148 5.13 0.32 -3.43
N LEU A 149 4.95 1.65 -3.50
CA LEU A 149 6.02 2.62 -3.20
C LEU A 149 6.21 2.83 -1.70
N PHE A 150 5.12 2.97 -0.95
CA PHE A 150 5.18 3.42 0.45
C PHE A 150 5.20 2.28 1.47
N LEU A 151 4.81 1.06 1.11
CA LEU A 151 4.79 -0.09 2.02
C LEU A 151 6.05 -0.95 1.99
N THR A 152 7.01 -0.67 1.09
CA THR A 152 8.20 -1.50 0.90
C THR A 152 9.02 -1.69 2.19
N GLY A 153 9.05 -0.71 3.12
CA GLY A 153 9.76 -0.83 4.39
C GLY A 153 8.95 -1.40 5.57
N ILE A 154 7.61 -1.35 5.51
CA ILE A 154 6.75 -1.79 6.62
C ILE A 154 6.59 -3.31 6.60
N ASN A 155 6.48 -3.91 5.41
CA ASN A 155 6.35 -5.36 5.26
C ASN A 155 7.61 -6.13 5.69
N ASP A 156 8.79 -5.53 5.48
CA ASP A 156 10.06 -6.14 5.91
C ASP A 156 10.17 -6.17 7.45
N ILE A 157 9.67 -5.14 8.14
CA ILE A 157 9.61 -5.09 9.61
C ILE A 157 8.62 -6.13 10.16
N CYS A 158 7.47 -6.32 9.50
CA CYS A 158 6.51 -7.37 9.85
C CYS A 158 7.12 -8.78 9.78
N SER A 159 7.86 -9.08 8.70
CA SER A 159 8.48 -10.39 8.50
C SER A 159 9.51 -10.72 9.59
N VAL A 160 10.25 -9.72 10.08
CA VAL A 160 11.24 -9.91 11.15
C VAL A 160 10.54 -10.22 12.48
N VAL A 161 9.48 -9.49 12.81
CA VAL A 161 8.72 -9.68 14.06
C VAL A 161 8.01 -11.04 14.10
N GLU A 162 7.49 -11.53 12.98
CA GLU A 162 6.92 -12.88 12.89
C GLU A 162 7.98 -13.98 13.07
N SER A 163 9.19 -13.78 12.53
CA SER A 163 10.27 -14.77 12.66
C SER A 163 10.81 -14.92 14.09
N ASP A 164 10.81 -13.83 14.87
CA ASP A 164 11.23 -13.86 16.28
C ASP A 164 10.18 -14.51 17.20
N ALA A 165 8.92 -14.62 16.76
CA ALA A 165 7.86 -15.27 17.52
C ALA A 165 7.87 -16.81 17.42
N VAL A 166 8.62 -17.39 16.47
CA VAL A 166 8.58 -18.84 16.14
C VAL A 166 9.56 -19.69 16.96
N ASN A 167 10.52 -19.09 17.67
CA ASN A 167 11.62 -19.84 18.29
C ASN A 167 11.49 -20.15 19.80
N ASN A 168 10.28 -20.14 20.37
CA ASN A 168 10.12 -20.48 21.80
C ASN A 168 8.88 -21.32 22.12
N TRP A 169 8.70 -22.43 21.39
CA TRP A 169 7.63 -23.41 21.64
C TRP A 169 8.19 -24.82 21.93
N SER A 170 9.32 -24.89 22.62
CA SER A 170 9.82 -26.15 23.21
C SER A 170 9.60 -26.14 24.72
N ASN A 171 8.34 -26.21 25.15
CA ASN A 171 8.02 -26.73 26.48
C ASN A 171 6.68 -27.46 26.39
N ASP A 172 6.77 -28.78 26.20
CA ASP A 172 5.66 -29.72 26.36
C ASP A 172 5.33 -29.83 27.86
N ASP A 173 4.42 -29.00 28.34
CA ASP A 173 3.73 -29.19 29.62
C ASP A 173 2.22 -29.15 29.35
N TRP A 174 1.74 -30.17 28.63
CA TRP A 174 0.32 -30.43 28.35
C TRP A 174 -0.21 -31.59 29.19
N ASP A 175 0.14 -31.62 30.48
CA ASP A 175 -0.50 -32.55 31.40
C ASP A 175 -0.87 -31.86 32.72
N GLU A 176 -2.08 -32.18 33.16
CA GLU A 176 -2.67 -31.93 34.49
C GLU A 176 -3.44 -30.61 34.72
N GLY A 177 -4.77 -30.69 34.57
CA GLY A 177 -5.66 -30.18 35.61
C GLY A 177 -6.65 -29.08 35.23
N TRP A 178 -7.77 -29.44 34.58
CA TRP A 178 -8.98 -28.61 34.50
C TRP A 178 -9.76 -28.58 35.83
N GLU A 179 -9.10 -28.43 36.99
CA GLU A 179 -9.77 -28.24 38.28
C GLU A 179 -8.89 -27.43 39.25
N SER A 180 -9.06 -26.10 39.25
CA SER A 180 -8.86 -25.30 40.47
C SER A 180 -9.45 -23.90 40.28
N PHE A 181 -10.68 -23.74 40.78
CA PHE A 181 -11.19 -22.44 41.19
C PHE A 181 -10.39 -22.00 42.43
N GLN A 182 -9.44 -21.09 42.25
CA GLN A 182 -8.96 -20.22 43.33
C GLN A 182 -8.88 -18.78 42.83
N GLU A 183 -9.72 -17.97 43.45
CA GLU A 183 -9.77 -16.52 43.38
C GLU A 183 -8.60 -15.98 44.21
N GLU A 184 -7.44 -15.74 43.57
CA GLU A 184 -6.34 -14.98 44.15
C GLU A 184 -5.71 -14.07 43.09
N ALA A 185 -5.58 -12.80 43.44
CA ALA A 185 -5.22 -11.69 42.58
C ALA A 185 -3.81 -11.85 42.00
N VAL A 186 -3.73 -12.33 40.76
CA VAL A 186 -2.52 -12.20 39.95
C VAL A 186 -2.67 -10.93 39.13
N GLU A 187 -1.77 -9.99 39.43
CA GLU A 187 -1.56 -8.74 38.70
C GLU A 187 -1.66 -8.99 37.20
N LYS A 188 -2.47 -8.17 36.53
CA LYS A 188 -2.69 -8.20 35.09
C LYS A 188 -1.34 -8.30 34.38
N GLU A 189 -0.98 -9.50 33.96
CA GLU A 189 -0.12 -9.68 32.80
C GLU A 189 -0.83 -8.93 31.68
N THR A 190 -0.26 -7.78 31.34
CA THR A 190 -0.46 -7.09 30.08
C THR A 190 -0.06 -8.09 29.01
N LYS A 191 -0.99 -9.00 28.68
CA LYS A 191 -0.89 -9.90 27.53
C LYS A 191 -0.63 -8.99 26.35
N LYS A 192 0.64 -9.03 25.91
CA LYS A 192 1.22 -8.40 24.73
C LYS A 192 0.10 -8.06 23.76
N SER A 193 -0.41 -6.83 23.86
CA SER A 193 -1.29 -6.28 22.85
C SER A 193 -0.49 -6.40 21.56
N ASN A 194 -1.06 -7.09 20.57
CA ASN A 194 -0.53 -7.10 19.21
C ASN A 194 -0.17 -5.66 18.87
N THR A 195 1.12 -5.37 18.91
CA THR A 195 1.63 -4.01 19.02
C THR A 195 1.61 -3.44 17.60
N ILE A 196 0.42 -3.03 17.17
CA ILE A 196 0.23 -2.26 15.93
C ILE A 196 0.80 -0.88 16.23
N SER A 197 2.10 -0.72 16.04
CA SER A 197 2.81 0.54 16.34
C SER A 197 2.87 1.50 15.15
N SER A 198 2.28 1.16 14.00
CA SER A 198 2.32 2.04 12.83
C SER A 198 0.95 2.22 12.19
N ILE A 199 0.72 3.41 11.65
CA ILE A 199 -0.46 3.76 10.86
C ILE A 199 -0.04 3.70 9.38
N HIS A 200 -0.95 3.26 8.52
CA HIS A 200 -0.71 3.20 7.09
C HIS A 200 -0.29 4.59 6.54
N PRO A 201 0.79 4.69 5.75
CA PRO A 201 1.28 5.99 5.27
C PRO A 201 0.27 6.73 4.38
N LEU A 202 -0.61 5.99 3.72
CA LEU A 202 -1.73 6.53 2.92
C LEU A 202 -3.09 6.46 3.61
N HIS A 203 -3.14 6.41 4.96
CA HIS A 203 -4.39 6.34 5.73
C HIS A 203 -5.37 7.47 5.34
N THR A 204 -4.87 8.68 5.08
CA THR A 204 -5.68 9.83 4.62
C THR A 204 -6.32 9.59 3.24
N CYS A 205 -5.66 8.86 2.35
CA CYS A 205 -6.24 8.46 1.06
C CYS A 205 -7.33 7.40 1.27
N TRP A 206 -7.07 6.42 2.13
CA TRP A 206 -8.02 5.37 2.47
C TRP A 206 -9.32 5.92 3.07
N ILE A 207 -9.24 6.83 4.05
CA ILE A 207 -10.45 7.47 4.61
C ILE A 207 -11.22 8.28 3.55
N SER A 208 -10.52 8.93 2.60
CA SER A 208 -11.16 9.64 1.50
C SER A 208 -11.98 8.69 0.62
N VAL A 209 -11.44 7.51 0.30
CA VAL A 209 -12.16 6.48 -0.45
C VAL A 209 -13.36 5.95 0.33
N PHE A 210 -13.20 5.62 1.62
CA PHE A 210 -14.31 5.13 2.43
C PHE A 210 -15.43 6.16 2.55
N ARG A 211 -15.11 7.44 2.73
CA ARG A 211 -16.10 8.53 2.71
C ARG A 211 -16.86 8.58 1.38
N LYS A 212 -16.18 8.43 0.24
CA LYS A 212 -16.83 8.34 -1.08
C LYS A 212 -17.74 7.11 -1.16
N LEU A 213 -17.28 5.94 -0.74
CA LEU A 213 -18.11 4.72 -0.74
C LEU A 213 -19.36 4.88 0.14
N VAL A 214 -19.26 5.55 1.29
CA VAL A 214 -20.43 5.91 2.11
C VAL A 214 -21.39 6.83 1.34
N MET A 215 -20.87 7.85 0.65
CA MET A 215 -21.69 8.75 -0.18
C MET A 215 -22.43 8.02 -1.30
N PHE A 216 -21.82 7.00 -1.91
CA PHE A 216 -22.47 6.16 -2.93
C PHE A 216 -23.24 4.96 -2.35
N SER A 217 -23.38 4.89 -1.02
CA SER A 217 -24.04 3.79 -0.31
C SER A 217 -23.48 2.40 -0.60
N SER A 218 -22.20 2.29 -0.99
CA SER A 218 -21.55 1.00 -1.28
C SER A 218 -20.92 0.35 -0.06
N TYR A 219 -21.77 0.02 0.92
CA TYR A 219 -21.34 -0.46 2.23
C TYR A 219 -20.65 -1.84 2.21
N ARG A 220 -21.03 -2.70 1.26
CA ARG A 220 -20.41 -4.02 1.10
C ARG A 220 -18.95 -3.90 0.67
N ASP A 221 -18.66 -2.94 -0.20
CA ASP A 221 -17.30 -2.70 -0.68
C ASP A 221 -16.42 -2.16 0.44
N ILE A 222 -16.96 -1.32 1.33
CA ILE A 222 -16.26 -0.86 2.54
C ILE A 222 -15.80 -2.05 3.38
N LEU A 223 -16.73 -2.95 3.73
CA LEU A 223 -16.40 -4.11 4.57
C LEU A 223 -15.41 -5.05 3.88
N LYS A 224 -15.57 -5.28 2.57
CA LYS A 224 -14.67 -6.12 1.79
C LYS A 224 -13.25 -5.54 1.76
N LEU A 225 -13.11 -4.23 1.55
CA LEU A 225 -11.82 -3.56 1.52
C LEU A 225 -11.15 -3.56 2.90
N LEU A 226 -11.92 -3.34 3.97
CA LEU A 226 -11.40 -3.43 5.33
C LEU A 226 -10.90 -4.84 5.62
N ASP A 227 -11.74 -5.86 5.41
CA ASP A 227 -11.40 -7.27 5.64
C ASP A 227 -10.15 -7.72 4.85
N GLN A 228 -10.01 -7.30 3.59
CA GLN A 228 -8.84 -7.60 2.76
C GLN A 228 -7.54 -6.95 3.26
N ASN A 229 -7.64 -5.85 4.00
CA ASN A 229 -6.49 -5.14 4.54
C ASN A 229 -6.24 -5.46 6.01
N THR A 230 -7.23 -6.00 6.73
CA THR A 230 -7.09 -6.51 8.09
C THR A 230 -6.09 -7.68 8.09
N GLY A 231 -4.91 -7.47 8.67
CA GLY A 231 -3.85 -8.47 8.76
C GLY A 231 -2.89 -8.54 7.56
N LYS A 232 -3.14 -7.80 6.46
CA LYS A 232 -2.19 -7.71 5.34
C LYS A 232 -0.91 -6.94 5.71
N ILE A 233 -1.03 -6.01 6.66
CA ILE A 233 0.02 -5.09 7.10
C ILE A 233 -0.05 -5.05 8.63
N CYS A 234 1.09 -5.05 9.32
CA CYS A 234 1.14 -4.83 10.79
C CYS A 234 0.89 -3.36 11.17
N ALA A 235 0.18 -2.63 10.32
CA ALA A 235 -0.17 -1.23 10.49
C ALA A 235 -1.68 -1.08 10.45
N ALA A 236 -2.21 -0.16 11.26
CA ALA A 236 -3.62 0.20 11.21
C ALA A 236 -3.91 0.90 9.87
N LEU A 237 -4.93 0.45 9.14
CA LEU A 237 -5.29 1.02 7.83
C LEU A 237 -5.68 2.50 7.93
N LEU A 238 -6.40 2.85 8.98
CA LEU A 238 -6.85 4.20 9.31
C LEU A 238 -6.32 4.58 10.68
N SER A 239 -6.17 5.88 10.94
CA SER A 239 -5.91 6.37 12.29
C SER A 239 -7.15 6.18 13.18
N GLU A 240 -6.96 6.30 14.50
CA GLU A 240 -8.08 6.25 15.46
C GLU A 240 -9.09 7.37 15.18
N GLU A 241 -8.61 8.59 14.92
CA GLU A 241 -9.44 9.75 14.59
C GLU A 241 -10.22 9.55 13.29
N ASP A 242 -9.58 9.03 12.25
CA ASP A 242 -10.25 8.76 10.97
C ASP A 242 -11.29 7.64 11.10
N THR A 243 -10.98 6.62 11.90
CA THR A 243 -11.90 5.52 12.20
C THR A 243 -13.12 6.05 12.94
N HIS A 244 -12.90 6.88 13.96
CA HIS A 244 -13.97 7.52 14.74
C HIS A 244 -14.83 8.43 13.85
N SER A 245 -14.21 9.25 13.00
CA SER A 245 -14.92 10.08 12.02
C SER A 245 -15.78 9.26 11.06
N LEU A 246 -15.25 8.13 10.56
CA LEU A 246 -15.97 7.24 9.65
C LEU A 246 -17.14 6.57 10.35
N THR A 247 -16.92 5.99 11.54
CA THR A 247 -17.97 5.29 12.27
C THR A 247 -19.07 6.25 12.69
N GLN A 248 -18.76 7.47 13.14
CA GLN A 248 -19.77 8.48 13.47
C GLN A 248 -20.65 8.83 12.26
N THR A 249 -20.04 9.03 11.08
CA THR A 249 -20.78 9.30 9.83
C THR A 249 -21.71 8.14 9.47
N VAL A 250 -21.27 6.90 9.71
CA VAL A 250 -22.02 5.69 9.36
C VAL A 250 -23.09 5.34 10.40
N VAL A 251 -22.88 5.63 11.69
CA VAL A 251 -23.83 5.36 12.78
C VAL A 251 -25.19 6.03 12.54
N GLU A 252 -25.17 7.24 11.97
CA GLU A 252 -26.38 7.99 11.62
C GLU A 252 -27.21 7.28 10.55
N ILE A 253 -26.57 6.47 9.71
CA ILE A 253 -27.19 5.73 8.60
C ILE A 253 -27.56 4.31 9.05
N ASP A 254 -26.59 3.56 9.59
CA ASP A 254 -26.71 2.17 10.04
C ASP A 254 -25.73 1.91 11.19
N CYS A 255 -26.24 1.78 12.40
CA CYS A 255 -25.44 1.50 13.60
C CYS A 255 -24.80 0.11 13.60
N PHE A 256 -25.40 -0.88 12.95
CA PHE A 256 -24.81 -2.21 12.82
C PHE A 256 -23.65 -2.21 11.82
N LEU A 257 -23.75 -1.44 10.76
CA LEU A 257 -22.64 -1.25 9.83
C LEU A 257 -21.47 -0.53 10.52
N ALA A 258 -21.74 0.52 11.29
CA ALA A 258 -20.70 1.22 12.05
C ALA A 258 -20.00 0.29 13.04
N LEU A 259 -20.75 -0.57 13.75
CA LEU A 259 -20.18 -1.58 14.62
C LEU A 259 -19.28 -2.57 13.85
N LYS A 260 -19.72 -3.05 12.67
CA LYS A 260 -18.89 -3.94 11.83
C LYS A 260 -17.59 -3.27 11.38
N ILE A 261 -17.66 -2.00 10.97
CA ILE A 261 -16.46 -1.22 10.61
C ILE A 261 -15.55 -1.09 11.83
N ALA A 262 -16.09 -0.73 12.99
CA ALA A 262 -15.32 -0.59 14.22
C ALA A 262 -14.58 -1.89 14.56
N LEU A 263 -15.27 -3.03 14.55
CA LEU A 263 -14.70 -4.34 14.87
C LEU A 263 -13.58 -4.81 13.93
N LEU A 264 -13.51 -4.28 12.70
CA LEU A 264 -12.42 -4.57 11.76
C LEU A 264 -11.16 -3.72 12.01
N MET A 265 -11.24 -2.76 12.91
CA MET A 265 -10.18 -1.81 13.25
C MET A 265 -9.62 -2.10 14.65
N PRO A 266 -8.35 -1.83 14.93
CA PRO A 266 -7.71 -2.22 16.19
C PRO A 266 -7.97 -1.25 17.36
N TYR A 267 -9.17 -0.65 17.44
CA TYR A 267 -9.48 0.43 18.38
C TYR A 267 -10.61 0.08 19.33
N GLU A 268 -10.26 -0.46 20.51
CA GLU A 268 -11.21 -0.91 21.54
C GLU A 268 -12.18 0.19 21.99
N VAL A 269 -11.72 1.43 22.11
CA VAL A 269 -12.56 2.56 22.52
C VAL A 269 -13.72 2.76 21.53
N ILE A 270 -13.43 2.66 20.23
CA ILE A 270 -14.43 2.82 19.18
C ILE A 270 -15.38 1.61 19.15
N TRP A 271 -14.90 0.41 19.47
CA TRP A 271 -15.74 -0.78 19.62
C TRP A 271 -16.81 -0.58 20.69
N LEU A 272 -16.38 -0.17 21.90
CA LEU A 272 -17.26 0.05 23.04
C LEU A 272 -18.29 1.14 22.74
N GLN A 273 -17.86 2.26 22.14
CA GLN A 273 -18.78 3.32 21.73
C GLN A 273 -19.85 2.83 20.74
N CYS A 274 -19.46 2.04 19.73
CA CYS A 274 -20.43 1.50 18.78
C CYS A 274 -21.36 0.46 19.43
N LEU A 275 -20.86 -0.34 20.36
CA LEU A 275 -21.66 -1.30 21.11
C LEU A 275 -22.70 -0.61 21.98
N ASP A 276 -22.33 0.43 22.73
CA ASP A 276 -23.26 1.22 23.56
C ASP A 276 -24.38 1.83 22.71
N ILE A 277 -24.06 2.33 21.52
CA ILE A 277 -25.04 2.88 20.58
C ILE A 277 -26.00 1.79 20.08
N VAL A 278 -25.49 0.61 19.75
CA VAL A 278 -26.33 -0.52 19.31
C VAL A 278 -27.21 -1.02 20.46
N GLU A 279 -26.68 -1.16 21.68
CA GLU A 279 -27.44 -1.53 22.87
C GLU A 279 -28.57 -0.54 23.15
N SER A 280 -28.30 0.77 23.02
CA SER A 280 -29.33 1.81 23.21
C SER A 280 -30.49 1.76 22.20
N LYS A 281 -30.31 1.06 21.07
CA LYS A 281 -31.29 0.92 19.98
C LYS A 281 -32.01 -0.43 19.97
N LEU A 282 -31.57 -1.39 20.78
CA LEU A 282 -32.19 -2.72 20.96
C LEU A 282 -33.26 -2.69 22.05
#